data_AF-A0AAV3T5Q4-F1
#
_entry.id   AF-A0AAV3T5Q4-F1
#
_cell.length_a   1.000
_cell.length_b   1.000
_cell.length_c   1.000
_cell.angle_alpha   90.00
_cell.angle_beta   90.00
_cell.angle_gamma   90.00
#
_symmetry.space_group_name_H-M   'P 1'
#
loop_
_entity.id
_entity.type
_entity.pdbx_description
1 polymer ?
#
loop_
_entity_poly.entity_id
_entity_poly.type
_entity_poly.pdbx_seq_one_letter_code
_entity_poly.pdbx_strand_id
1 'polypeptide(L)' 'MSQIPLFGPGTYLIFGIILAPVYGMLLAWYFGDPIDKTRWRLGVGALVGITTALWGGMYVFTVLIGVIFF' A
#
# COMPACT_ATOMS: atom_id res chain seq x y z
N MET A 1 -25.04 4.77 20.69
CA MET A 1 -24.16 4.01 19.77
C MET A 1 -22.93 4.87 19.53
N SER A 2 -21.87 4.66 20.31
CA SER A 2 -20.57 5.30 20.04
C SER A 2 -20.06 4.75 18.71
N GLN A 3 -19.77 5.63 17.76
CA GLN A 3 -19.21 5.20 16.48
C GLN A 3 -17.84 4.56 16.78
N ILE A 4 -17.74 3.24 16.57
CA ILE A 4 -16.45 2.57 16.59
C ILE A 4 -15.70 3.19 15.41
N PRO A 5 -14.57 3.89 15.64
CA PRO A 5 -13.80 4.39 14.51
C PRO A 5 -13.42 3.17 13.68
N LEU A 6 -13.73 3.19 12.37
CA LEU A 6 -13.44 2.12 11.40
C LEU A 6 -11.98 1.63 11.47
N PHE A 7 -11.12 2.46 12.03
CA PHE A 7 -9.70 2.24 12.21
C PHE A 7 -9.30 2.57 13.65
N GLY A 8 -8.49 1.71 14.26
CA GLY A 8 -7.94 1.96 15.59
C GLY A 8 -6.89 3.09 15.57
N PRO A 9 -6.52 3.64 16.73
CA PRO A 9 -5.50 4.69 16.83
C PRO A 9 -4.15 4.30 16.18
N GLY A 10 -3.78 3.02 16.24
CA GLY A 10 -2.57 2.50 15.57
C GLY A 10 -2.63 2.59 14.03
N THR A 11 -3.80 2.44 13.43
CA THR A 11 -3.96 2.58 11.97
C THR A 11 -3.71 4.02 11.54
N TYR A 12 -4.25 4.99 12.26
CA TYR A 12 -3.99 6.41 11.98
C TYR A 12 -2.52 6.77 12.18
N LEU A 13 -1.85 6.20 13.19
CA LEU A 13 -0.43 6.41 13.40
C LEU A 13 0.40 5.86 12.22
N ILE A 14 0.16 4.61 11.81
CA ILE A 14 0.92 3.96 10.74
C ILE A 14 0.61 4.59 9.39
N PHE A 15 -0.66 4.64 8.99
CA PHE A 15 -1.06 5.09 7.66
C PHE A 15 -1.15 6.60 7.53
N GLY A 16 -1.39 7.33 8.63
CA GLY A 16 -1.50 8.79 8.60
C GLY A 16 -0.17 9.49 8.86
N ILE A 17 0.57 9.10 9.90
CA ILE A 17 1.77 9.83 10.33
C ILE A 17 3.03 9.18 9.73
N ILE A 18 3.22 7.88 9.96
CA ILE A 18 4.44 7.17 9.55
C ILE A 18 4.55 7.11 8.01
N LEU A 19 3.43 6.88 7.33
CA LEU A 19 3.37 6.82 5.86
C LEU A 19 3.28 8.20 5.18
N ALA A 20 3.06 9.29 5.93
CA ALA A 20 2.97 10.64 5.34
C ALA A 20 4.17 11.01 4.45
N PRO A 21 5.43 10.76 4.84
CA PRO A 21 6.59 11.10 4.01
C PRO A 21 6.60 10.31 2.70
N VAL A 22 6.12 9.06 2.71
CA VAL A 22 6.04 8.22 1.52
C VAL A 22 5.01 8.78 0.54
N TYR A 23 3.84 9.20 1.04
CA TYR A 23 2.86 9.87 0.18
C TYR A 23 3.40 11.18 -0.37
N GLY A 24 4.10 11.97 0.45
CA GLY A 24 4.77 13.18 -0.01
C GLY A 24 5.77 12.90 -1.13
N MET A 25 6.59 11.86 -0.99
CA MET A 25 7.53 11.42 -2.03
C MET A 25 6.81 11.02 -3.32
N LEU A 26 5.72 10.24 -3.23
CA LEU A 26 4.94 9.82 -4.40
C LEU A 26 4.27 10.99 -5.10
N LEU A 27 3.73 11.94 -4.34
CA LEU A 27 3.15 13.17 -4.89
C LEU A 27 4.22 14.04 -5.56
N ALA A 28 5.37 14.24 -4.92
CA ALA A 28 6.48 15.00 -5.48
C ALA A 28 7.04 14.33 -6.74
N TRP A 29 7.08 12.99 -6.77
CA TRP A 29 7.49 12.23 -7.94
C TRP A 29 6.47 12.30 -9.08
N TYR A 30 5.18 12.41 -8.77
CA TYR A 30 4.12 12.59 -9.77
C TYR A 30 4.06 14.00 -10.37
N PHE A 31 4.17 15.03 -9.51
CA PHE A 31 4.04 16.44 -9.90
C PHE A 31 5.38 17.14 -10.17
N GLY A 32 6.51 16.47 -10.00
CA GLY A 32 7.84 17.05 -10.16
C GLY A 32 8.14 17.44 -11.62
N ASP A 33 8.69 18.62 -11.82
CA ASP A 33 9.06 19.16 -13.13
C ASP A 33 10.57 18.95 -13.40
N PRO A 34 11.00 18.43 -14.57
CA PRO A 34 10.19 17.93 -15.69
C PRO A 34 9.59 16.53 -15.42
N ILE A 35 8.31 16.35 -15.78
CA ILE A 35 7.63 15.05 -15.65
C ILE A 35 8.11 14.08 -16.74
N ASP A 36 8.90 13.07 -16.38
CA ASP A 36 9.20 11.92 -17.24
C ASP A 36 8.10 10.84 -17.11
N LYS A 37 7.13 10.89 -18.03
CA LYS A 37 5.99 9.96 -18.08
C LYS A 37 6.41 8.49 -18.13
N THR A 38 7.55 8.16 -18.74
CA THR A 38 8.01 6.77 -18.85
C THR A 38 8.47 6.25 -17.50
N ARG A 39 9.28 7.04 -16.79
CA ARG A 39 9.73 6.70 -15.43
C ARG A 39 8.55 6.55 -14.47
N TRP A 40 7.56 7.43 -14.57
CA TRP A 40 6.32 7.34 -13.79
C TRP A 40 5.63 5.99 -13.98
N ARG A 41 5.42 5.56 -15.24
CA ARG A 41 4.70 4.30 -15.54
C ARG A 41 5.42 3.09 -14.95
N LEU A 42 6.75 3.09 -15.05
CA LEU A 42 7.60 2.02 -14.52
C LEU A 42 7.51 1.95 -13.01
N GLY A 43 7.62 3.08 -12.31
CA GLY A 43 7.53 3.09 -10.85
C GLY A 43 6.12 2.74 -10.34
N VAL A 44 5.05 3.16 -11.02
CA VAL A 44 3.68 2.76 -10.64
C VAL A 44 3.48 1.27 -10.87
N GLY A 45 3.95 0.74 -12.00
CA GLY A 45 3.96 -0.70 -12.24
C GLY A 45 4.71 -1.47 -11.16
N ALA A 46 5.87 -0.96 -10.70
CA ALA A 46 6.64 -1.56 -9.61
C ALA A 46 5.88 -1.50 -8.27
N LEU A 47 5.28 -0.35 -7.92
CA LEU A 47 4.53 -0.19 -6.67
C LEU A 47 3.30 -1.09 -6.62
N VAL A 48 2.54 -1.14 -7.71
CA VAL A 48 1.39 -2.05 -7.83
C VAL A 48 1.86 -3.49 -7.77
N GLY A 49 2.90 -3.86 -8.54
CA GLY A 49 3.43 -5.22 -8.57
C GLY A 49 3.91 -5.71 -7.21
N ILE A 50 4.71 -4.91 -6.50
CA ILE A 50 5.21 -5.25 -5.15
C ILE A 50 4.05 -5.34 -4.16
N THR A 51 3.13 -4.39 -4.17
CA THR A 51 1.97 -4.39 -3.26
C THR A 51 1.09 -5.61 -3.52
N THR A 52 0.74 -5.89 -4.78
CA THR A 52 -0.04 -7.08 -5.15
C THR A 52 0.67 -8.37 -4.77
N ALA A 53 1.99 -8.47 -4.96
CA ALA A 53 2.75 -9.65 -4.58
C ALA A 53 2.76 -9.86 -3.06
N LEU A 54 2.94 -8.80 -2.27
CA LEU A 54 2.98 -8.87 -0.81
C LEU A 54 1.61 -9.31 -0.26
N TRP A 55 0.54 -8.59 -0.62
CA TRP A 55 -0.79 -8.87 -0.09
C TRP A 55 -1.43 -10.10 -0.72
N GLY A 56 -1.30 -10.26 -2.03
CA GLY A 56 -1.82 -11.41 -2.77
C GLY A 56 -1.11 -12.70 -2.38
N GLY A 57 0.22 -12.66 -2.20
CA GLY A 57 0.99 -13.80 -1.72
C GLY A 57 0.55 -14.22 -0.32
N MET A 58 0.43 -13.26 0.62
CA MET A 58 -0.09 -13.54 1.96
C MET A 58 -1.48 -14.16 1.92
N TYR A 59 -2.39 -13.61 1.11
CA TYR A 59 -3.74 -14.16 0.93
C TYR A 59 -3.72 -15.60 0.41
N VAL A 60 -2.94 -15.87 -0.65
CA VAL A 60 -2.78 -17.23 -1.21
C VAL A 60 -2.24 -18.21 -0.17
N PHE A 61 -1.23 -17.81 0.61
CA PHE A 61 -0.72 -18.64 1.71
C PHE A 61 -1.78 -18.92 2.77
N THR A 62 -2.56 -17.91 3.17
CA THR A 62 -3.66 -18.11 4.13
C THR A 62 -4.70 -19.10 3.61
N VAL A 63 -5.10 -18.99 2.35
CA VAL A 63 -6.04 -19.93 1.72
C VAL A 63 -5.44 -21.35 1.64
N LEU A 64 -4.19 -21.48 1.21
CA LEU A 64 -3.49 -22.76 1.15
C LEU A 64 -3.43 -23.47 2.50
N ILE A 65 -3.05 -22.73 3.56
CA ILE A 65 -3.04 -23.25 4.92
C ILE A 65 -4.44 -23.71 5.33
N GLY A 66 -5.46 -22.90 5.02
CA GLY A 66 -6.86 -23.26 5.22
C GLY A 66 -7.20 -24.61 4.58
N VAL A 67 -6.91 -24.77 3.30
CA VAL A 67 -7.23 -25.98 2.51
C VAL A 67 -6.45 -27.22 2.96
N ILE A 68 -5.20 -27.06 3.40
CA ILE A 68 -4.34 -28.20 3.77
C ILE A 68 -4.64 -28.71 5.19
N PHE A 69 -4.99 -27.81 6.12
CA PHE A 69 -5.05 -28.14 7.54
C PHE A 69 -6.46 -28.11 8.16
N PHE A 70 -7.48 -27.59 7.46
CA PHE A 70 -8.86 -27.48 7.95
C PHE A 70 -9.87 -27.97 6.92
#